data_AF-A0A525JT65-F1
#
_entry.id   AF-A0A525JT65-F1
#
_cell.length_a   1.000
_cell.length_b   1.000
_cell.length_c   1.000
_cell.angle_alpha   90.00
_cell.angle_beta   90.00
_cell.angle_gamma   90.00
#
_symmetry.space_group_name_H-M   'P 1'
#
loop_
_entity.id
_entity.type
_entity.pdbx_description
1 polymer ?
#
loop_
_entity_poly.entity_id
_entity_poly.type
_entity_poly.pdbx_seq_one_letter_code
_entity_poly.pdbx_strand_id
1 'polypeptide(L)'
;MRRFLPAAACAAALLGAAALPSAASADIHWTVSGTFDDTGTLSGWFNINQYGYLDGYDLTTTAGAAEAGFNYTPADSYFANGDFYVDAQPGYQADLHLTFADTLTTPVANNPIEGGEGGPSYECTGSYSCYIPEGGTTRYLASGEASAAGAAPEPAIWMTMVLGFGLLGGALRAARRQGGAVPSAA
;
A
#
# COMPACT_ATOMS: atom_id res chain seq x y z
N MET A 1 -12.20 43.27 -57.80
CA MET A 1 -11.13 43.33 -56.79
C MET A 1 -11.63 42.72 -55.48
N ARG A 2 -11.35 41.43 -55.23
CA ARG A 2 -11.64 40.75 -53.96
C ARG A 2 -10.32 40.29 -53.36
N ARG A 3 -9.98 40.80 -52.19
CA ARG A 3 -8.74 40.49 -51.47
C ARG A 3 -8.87 39.10 -50.85
N PHE A 4 -7.97 38.19 -51.21
CA PHE A 4 -7.71 36.95 -50.49
C PHE A 4 -6.98 37.29 -49.18
N LEU A 5 -7.53 36.89 -48.03
CA LEU A 5 -6.77 36.79 -46.78
C LEU A 5 -6.33 35.32 -46.62
N PRO A 6 -5.03 35.03 -46.41
CA PRO A 6 -4.57 33.69 -46.09
C PRO A 6 -4.83 33.41 -44.60
N ALA A 7 -5.55 32.32 -44.32
CA ALA A 7 -5.66 31.74 -42.98
C ALA A 7 -4.35 31.04 -42.64
N ALA A 8 -3.45 31.74 -41.95
CA ALA A 8 -2.23 31.17 -41.42
C ALA A 8 -2.19 31.36 -39.90
N ALA A 9 -1.76 30.29 -39.22
CA ALA A 9 -1.20 30.26 -37.88
C ALA A 9 -2.17 30.49 -36.69
N CYS A 10 -2.65 29.39 -36.12
CA CYS A 10 -2.85 29.25 -34.67
C CYS A 10 -2.90 27.75 -34.31
N ALA A 11 -1.78 27.05 -34.48
CA ALA A 11 -1.63 25.64 -34.09
C ALA A 11 -0.39 25.46 -33.18
N ALA A 12 -0.18 26.38 -32.24
CA ALA A 12 0.95 26.35 -31.32
C ALA A 12 0.52 26.87 -29.94
N ALA A 13 -0.30 26.10 -29.20
CA ALA A 13 -0.60 26.43 -27.79
C ALA A 13 -1.22 25.26 -26.98
N LEU A 14 -0.80 24.00 -27.17
CA LEU A 14 -1.28 22.89 -26.32
C LEU A 14 -0.15 21.97 -25.80
N LEU A 15 1.09 22.46 -25.75
CA LEU A 15 2.25 21.74 -25.19
C LEU A 15 2.60 22.17 -23.75
N GLY A 16 1.67 22.83 -23.05
CA GLY A 16 1.89 23.30 -21.69
C GLY A 16 1.14 22.46 -20.67
N ALA A 17 1.88 21.79 -19.79
CA ALA A 17 1.42 21.13 -18.57
C ALA A 17 0.72 19.76 -18.73
N ALA A 18 1.42 18.79 -19.32
CA ALA A 18 1.37 17.45 -18.75
C ALA A 18 2.14 17.52 -17.42
N ALA A 19 1.48 17.99 -16.36
CA ALA A 19 1.92 17.73 -15.00
C ALA A 19 1.93 16.21 -14.86
N LEU A 20 3.11 15.59 -14.99
CA LEU A 20 3.30 14.24 -14.51
C LEU A 20 2.86 14.28 -13.05
N PRO A 21 1.86 13.50 -12.62
CA PRO A 21 1.64 13.35 -11.20
C PRO A 21 2.95 12.83 -10.64
N SER A 22 3.70 13.66 -9.90
CA SER A 22 4.61 13.10 -8.92
C SER A 22 3.70 12.26 -8.05
N ALA A 23 3.88 10.94 -8.04
CA ALA A 23 3.30 10.14 -6.99
C ALA A 23 3.84 10.74 -5.71
N ALA A 24 3.03 11.56 -5.03
CA ALA A 24 3.27 11.85 -3.64
C ALA A 24 3.26 10.47 -3.00
N SER A 25 4.41 10.02 -2.51
CA SER A 25 4.50 8.74 -1.83
C SER A 25 3.75 8.92 -0.52
N ALA A 26 2.45 8.68 -0.57
CA ALA A 26 1.63 8.60 0.62
C ALA A 26 2.05 7.37 1.43
N ASP A 27 1.84 7.43 2.73
CA ASP A 27 2.08 6.28 3.59
C ASP A 27 1.21 5.09 3.14
N ILE A 28 1.77 3.90 3.21
CA ILE A 28 1.07 2.66 2.88
C ILE A 28 0.23 2.29 4.09
N HIS A 29 -1.08 2.41 3.95
CA HIS A 29 -2.03 2.02 4.99
C HIS A 29 -2.31 0.52 4.88
N TRP A 30 -1.95 -0.24 5.91
CA TRP A 30 -2.16 -1.68 6.01
C TRP A 30 -3.32 -1.98 6.96
N THR A 31 -4.26 -2.81 6.52
CA THR A 31 -5.28 -3.41 7.39
C THR A 31 -4.90 -4.85 7.71
N VAL A 32 -4.93 -5.23 8.98
CA VAL A 32 -4.47 -6.53 9.48
C VAL A 32 -5.63 -7.35 10.01
N SER A 33 -5.59 -8.65 9.77
CA SER A 33 -6.44 -9.61 10.47
C SER A 33 -5.74 -10.94 10.69
N GLY A 34 -6.05 -11.65 11.77
CA GLY A 34 -5.49 -12.96 12.05
C GLY A 34 -6.16 -13.68 13.21
N THR A 35 -5.79 -14.94 13.39
CA THR A 35 -6.21 -15.81 14.49
C THR A 35 -5.00 -16.39 15.20
N PHE A 36 -5.07 -16.43 16.52
CA PHE A 36 -4.08 -17.09 17.37
C PHE A 36 -4.39 -18.58 17.51
N ASP A 37 -3.38 -19.35 17.89
CA ASP A 37 -3.47 -20.77 18.23
C ASP A 37 -4.39 -21.05 19.44
N ASP A 38 -4.64 -20.04 20.27
CA ASP A 38 -5.50 -20.08 21.45
C ASP A 38 -6.94 -19.61 21.18
N THR A 39 -7.34 -19.49 19.91
CA THR A 39 -8.65 -18.99 19.41
C THR A 39 -8.87 -17.48 19.53
N GLY A 40 -7.94 -16.72 20.10
CA GLY A 40 -7.96 -15.26 20.02
C GLY A 40 -7.84 -14.76 18.58
N THR A 41 -8.12 -13.49 18.36
CA THR A 41 -8.03 -12.84 17.04
C THR A 41 -7.20 -11.57 17.11
N LEU A 42 -6.53 -11.24 16.01
CA LEU A 42 -5.88 -9.95 15.77
C LEU A 42 -6.67 -9.19 14.71
N SER A 43 -6.85 -7.88 14.91
CA SER A 43 -7.40 -6.98 13.88
C SER A 43 -6.92 -5.56 14.07
N GLY A 44 -6.83 -4.77 13.01
CA GLY A 44 -6.55 -3.35 13.11
C GLY A 44 -5.83 -2.80 11.90
N TRP A 45 -5.02 -1.77 12.10
CA TRP A 45 -4.25 -1.14 11.04
C TRP A 45 -2.88 -0.67 11.51
N PHE A 46 -1.98 -0.49 10.55
CA PHE A 46 -0.73 0.24 10.72
C PHE A 46 -0.34 0.95 9.41
N ASN A 47 0.51 1.97 9.49
CA ASN A 47 1.05 2.63 8.31
C ASN A 47 2.55 2.41 8.17
N ILE A 48 3.03 2.32 6.94
CA ILE A 48 4.45 2.38 6.61
C ILE A 48 4.69 3.64 5.80
N ASN A 49 5.53 4.54 6.29
CA ASN A 49 5.86 5.77 5.58
C ASN A 49 6.75 5.53 4.37
N GLN A 50 6.95 6.58 3.57
CA GLN A 50 7.77 6.53 2.35
C GLN A 50 9.24 6.09 2.54
N TYR A 51 9.75 6.07 3.77
CA TYR A 51 11.11 5.63 4.08
C TYR A 51 11.15 4.16 4.56
N GLY A 52 9.99 3.49 4.56
CA GLY A 52 9.86 2.13 5.05
C GLY A 52 9.84 2.05 6.57
N TYR A 53 9.44 3.10 7.30
CA TYR A 53 9.28 3.06 8.75
C TYR A 53 7.81 3.03 9.16
N LEU A 54 7.50 2.37 10.28
CA LEU A 54 6.17 2.41 10.88
C LEU A 54 5.76 3.84 11.26
N ASP A 55 4.57 4.28 10.84
CA ASP A 55 4.05 5.64 11.05
C ASP A 55 2.61 5.64 11.59
N GLY A 56 2.47 5.05 12.79
CA GLY A 56 1.21 4.90 13.48
C GLY A 56 0.52 3.56 13.23
N TYR A 57 -0.28 3.14 14.20
CA TYR A 57 -1.01 1.88 14.19
C TYR A 57 -2.12 1.90 15.26
N ASP A 58 -3.07 0.98 15.14
CA ASP A 58 -4.07 0.65 16.17
C ASP A 58 -4.43 -0.82 15.93
N LEU A 59 -3.89 -1.70 16.78
CA LEU A 59 -4.05 -3.14 16.66
C LEU A 59 -4.74 -3.66 17.92
N THR A 60 -5.81 -4.42 17.75
CA THR A 60 -6.55 -5.03 18.85
C THR A 60 -6.44 -6.53 18.77
N THR A 61 -6.10 -7.15 19.90
CA THR A 61 -6.21 -8.59 20.08
C THR A 61 -7.37 -8.93 21.02
N THR A 62 -8.05 -10.04 20.77
CA THR A 62 -9.15 -10.52 21.63
C THR A 62 -8.65 -11.56 22.62
N ALA A 63 -9.45 -11.80 23.67
CA ALA A 63 -9.16 -12.85 24.64
C ALA A 63 -9.17 -14.24 23.95
N GLY A 64 -8.17 -15.05 24.28
CA GLY A 64 -8.11 -16.47 23.95
C GLY A 64 -7.86 -17.29 25.22
N ALA A 65 -7.44 -18.54 25.07
CA ALA A 65 -7.17 -19.41 26.21
C ALA A 65 -5.90 -19.01 26.99
N ALA A 66 -4.94 -18.37 26.33
CA ALA A 66 -3.65 -17.98 26.92
C ALA A 66 -3.65 -16.53 27.43
N GLU A 67 -4.33 -15.63 26.71
CA GLU A 67 -4.22 -14.19 26.92
C GLU A 67 -5.58 -13.48 26.95
N ALA A 68 -5.69 -12.37 27.69
CA ALA A 68 -6.94 -11.62 27.86
C ALA A 68 -7.27 -10.67 26.68
N GLY A 69 -6.36 -10.52 25.72
CA GLY A 69 -6.42 -9.51 24.67
C GLY A 69 -5.89 -8.15 25.12
N PHE A 70 -5.43 -7.36 24.16
CA PHE A 70 -4.78 -6.08 24.40
C PHE A 70 -5.05 -5.11 23.24
N ASN A 71 -5.07 -3.79 23.53
CA ASN A 71 -5.12 -2.77 22.48
C ASN A 71 -3.76 -2.07 22.35
N TYR A 72 -3.07 -2.35 21.27
CA TYR A 72 -1.79 -1.79 20.92
C TYR A 72 -2.00 -0.44 20.23
N THR A 73 -1.62 0.64 20.91
CA THR A 73 -1.59 1.99 20.35
C THR A 73 -0.21 2.63 20.56
N PRO A 74 0.16 3.65 19.75
CA PRO A 74 1.45 4.34 19.86
C PRO A 74 1.55 5.07 21.21
N ALA A 75 2.12 4.40 22.21
CA ALA A 75 2.47 4.94 23.53
C ALA A 75 4.00 5.07 23.67
N ASP A 76 4.54 5.28 24.88
CA ASP A 76 5.98 5.38 25.20
C ASP A 76 6.77 4.05 24.97
N SER A 77 6.47 3.32 23.91
CA SER A 77 7.00 1.99 23.61
C SER A 77 8.24 2.04 22.74
N TYR A 78 8.96 0.91 22.75
CA TYR A 78 9.85 0.56 21.66
C TYR A 78 9.03 0.07 20.46
N PHE A 79 9.36 0.57 19.28
CA PHE A 79 8.84 0.11 18.01
C PHE A 79 10.02 -0.13 17.08
N ALA A 80 10.06 -1.31 16.49
CA ALA A 80 10.97 -1.60 15.40
C ALA A 80 10.15 -2.19 14.26
N ASN A 81 10.53 -1.79 13.06
CA ASN A 81 10.09 -2.48 11.86
C ASN A 81 11.33 -2.82 11.05
N GLY A 82 11.32 -4.01 10.46
CA GLY A 82 12.18 -4.37 9.34
C GLY A 82 11.39 -4.30 8.05
N ASP A 83 12.01 -4.68 6.95
CA ASP A 83 11.31 -4.81 5.67
C ASP A 83 10.12 -5.77 5.75
N PHE A 84 10.10 -6.67 6.74
CA PHE A 84 9.19 -7.81 6.85
C PHE A 84 8.55 -7.98 8.25
N TYR A 85 8.71 -7.05 9.20
CA TYR A 85 8.11 -7.21 10.54
C TYR A 85 7.62 -5.91 11.19
N VAL A 86 6.69 -6.04 12.14
CA VAL A 86 6.18 -5.00 13.03
C VAL A 86 6.26 -5.50 14.47
N ASP A 87 6.84 -4.70 15.36
CA ASP A 87 6.98 -5.00 16.79
C ASP A 87 6.34 -3.88 17.62
N ALA A 88 5.36 -4.21 18.46
CA ALA A 88 4.57 -3.26 19.25
C ALA A 88 4.57 -3.55 20.75
N GLN A 89 5.19 -2.66 21.54
CA GLN A 89 5.46 -2.88 22.97
C GLN A 89 4.93 -1.80 23.94
N PRO A 90 3.61 -1.48 23.94
CA PRO A 90 2.96 -0.44 24.76
C PRO A 90 3.35 -0.48 26.22
N GLY A 91 4.17 0.50 26.63
CA GLY A 91 4.59 0.68 28.02
C GLY A 91 5.25 -0.54 28.65
N TYR A 92 5.86 -1.42 27.83
CA TYR A 92 6.47 -2.69 28.25
C TYR A 92 5.50 -3.66 28.95
N GLN A 93 4.18 -3.54 28.72
CA GLN A 93 3.15 -4.39 29.34
C GLN A 93 2.80 -5.63 28.52
N ALA A 94 2.91 -5.51 27.20
CA ALA A 94 2.64 -6.56 26.24
C ALA A 94 3.58 -6.39 25.05
N ASP A 95 3.76 -7.46 24.31
CA ASP A 95 4.61 -7.53 23.13
C ASP A 95 3.86 -8.26 22.01
N LEU A 96 3.65 -7.56 20.89
CA LEU A 96 3.06 -8.12 19.68
C LEU A 96 4.10 -8.01 18.57
N HIS A 97 4.60 -9.17 18.14
CA HIS A 97 5.53 -9.27 17.02
C HIS A 97 4.84 -9.93 15.83
N LEU A 98 4.88 -9.26 14.68
CA LEU A 98 4.27 -9.73 13.43
C LEU A 98 5.34 -9.79 12.36
N THR A 99 5.56 -10.97 11.78
CA THR A 99 6.42 -11.18 10.62
C THR A 99 5.57 -11.50 9.40
N PHE A 100 5.93 -10.98 8.23
CA PHE A 100 5.20 -11.09 6.98
C PHE A 100 6.04 -11.77 5.91
N ALA A 101 5.39 -12.49 5.00
CA ALA A 101 6.07 -13.19 3.92
C ALA A 101 6.65 -12.23 2.86
N ASP A 102 5.95 -11.12 2.58
CA ASP A 102 6.39 -10.09 1.64
C ASP A 102 6.77 -8.78 2.35
N THR A 103 7.56 -7.96 1.65
CA THR A 103 7.98 -6.67 2.19
C THR A 103 6.81 -5.70 2.39
N LEU A 104 6.82 -4.99 3.51
CA LEU A 104 5.80 -4.00 3.86
C LEU A 104 5.97 -2.65 3.12
N THR A 105 7.08 -2.48 2.38
CA THR A 105 7.36 -1.28 1.59
C THR A 105 6.72 -1.29 0.21
N THR A 106 6.18 -2.43 -0.22
CA THR A 106 5.45 -2.57 -1.49
C THR A 106 3.98 -2.89 -1.18
N PRO A 107 3.02 -2.03 -1.56
CA PRO A 107 1.61 -2.31 -1.33
C PRO A 107 1.18 -3.60 -2.04
N VAL A 108 0.75 -4.60 -1.26
CA VAL A 108 0.18 -5.85 -1.78
C VAL A 108 -1.12 -6.19 -1.03
N ALA A 109 -1.98 -6.95 -1.67
CA ALA A 109 -3.15 -7.52 -1.03
C ALA A 109 -2.79 -8.87 -0.41
N ASN A 110 -3.38 -9.18 0.75
CA ASN A 110 -3.29 -10.46 1.42
C ASN A 110 -1.83 -10.93 1.67
N ASN A 111 -0.95 -10.02 2.13
CA ASN A 111 0.40 -10.36 2.56
C ASN A 111 0.32 -11.29 3.77
N PRO A 112 0.70 -12.58 3.64
CA PRO A 112 0.54 -13.55 4.73
C PRO A 112 1.38 -13.19 5.94
N ILE A 113 0.81 -13.37 7.13
CA ILE A 113 1.57 -13.36 8.39
C ILE A 113 2.22 -14.72 8.57
N GLU A 114 3.53 -14.73 8.78
CA GLU A 114 4.29 -15.94 9.08
C GLU A 114 4.07 -16.34 10.53
N GLY A 115 3.32 -17.42 10.74
CA GLY A 115 2.90 -17.88 12.06
C GLY A 115 3.21 -19.36 12.31
N GLY A 116 2.43 -19.96 13.22
CA GLY A 116 2.56 -21.33 13.70
C GLY A 116 3.13 -21.39 15.12
N GLU A 117 2.86 -22.49 15.83
CA GLU A 117 3.40 -22.72 17.18
C GLU A 117 4.94 -22.64 17.18
N GLY A 118 5.51 -21.75 18.00
CA GLY A 118 6.95 -21.47 17.99
C GLY A 118 7.44 -20.64 16.80
N GLY A 119 6.53 -20.13 15.98
CA GLY A 119 6.80 -19.30 14.81
C GLY A 119 7.19 -17.86 15.17
N PRO A 120 7.50 -17.04 14.14
CA PRO A 120 8.05 -15.71 14.35
C PRO A 120 6.98 -14.68 14.77
N SER A 121 5.70 -14.91 14.46
CA SER A 121 4.61 -14.02 14.88
C SER A 121 3.93 -14.51 16.15
N TYR A 122 3.95 -13.67 17.19
CA TYR A 122 3.48 -14.02 18.52
C TYR A 122 2.93 -12.82 19.28
N GLU A 123 2.21 -13.12 20.36
CA GLU A 123 1.84 -12.17 21.39
C GLU A 123 2.17 -12.76 22.76
N CYS A 124 2.67 -11.91 23.66
CA CYS A 124 2.69 -12.21 25.09
C CYS A 124 2.27 -10.99 25.90
N THR A 125 1.62 -11.23 27.05
CA THR A 125 1.37 -10.18 28.04
C THR A 125 2.13 -10.42 29.33
N GLY A 126 2.42 -9.35 30.07
CA GLY A 126 3.17 -9.42 31.33
C GLY A 126 4.69 -9.54 31.17
N SER A 127 5.21 -9.50 29.93
CA SER A 127 6.64 -9.47 29.63
C SER A 127 6.89 -8.64 28.37
N TYR A 128 8.06 -8.00 28.29
CA TYR A 128 8.46 -7.12 27.19
C TYR A 128 9.37 -7.77 26.16
N SER A 129 9.71 -9.05 26.33
CA SER A 129 10.64 -9.73 25.42
C SER A 129 10.16 -11.10 24.99
N CYS A 130 9.04 -11.57 25.54
CA CYS A 130 8.58 -12.97 25.45
C CYS A 130 9.68 -14.03 25.70
N TYR A 131 10.85 -13.65 26.24
CA TYR A 131 12.08 -14.45 26.24
C TYR A 131 12.45 -15.00 27.62
N ILE A 132 11.61 -14.84 28.64
CA ILE A 132 11.99 -15.19 30.02
C ILE A 132 10.92 -16.07 30.69
N PRO A 133 11.30 -17.18 31.36
CA PRO A 133 10.40 -18.11 32.05
C PRO A 133 9.64 -17.52 33.25
N GLU A 134 9.70 -16.21 33.48
CA GLU A 134 8.94 -15.51 34.51
C GLU A 134 7.63 -14.95 33.93
N GLY A 135 6.71 -15.87 33.58
CA GLY A 135 5.29 -15.67 33.88
C GLY A 135 4.34 -15.18 32.79
N GLY A 136 4.81 -14.79 31.60
CA GLY A 136 3.92 -14.52 30.47
C GLY A 136 3.59 -15.79 29.69
N THR A 137 2.31 -16.05 29.39
CA THR A 137 1.99 -17.05 28.37
C THR A 137 2.34 -16.42 27.02
N THR A 138 2.76 -17.23 26.06
CA THR A 138 2.94 -16.76 24.68
C THR A 138 1.95 -17.50 23.82
N ARG A 139 1.23 -16.76 22.99
CA ARG A 139 0.36 -17.32 21.95
C ARG A 139 0.90 -16.95 20.59
N TYR A 140 0.81 -17.88 19.65
CA TYR A 140 1.34 -17.68 18.31
C TYR A 140 0.20 -17.40 17.34
N LEU A 141 0.46 -16.58 16.31
CA LEU A 141 -0.51 -16.42 15.24
C LEU A 141 -0.59 -17.74 14.46
N ALA A 142 -1.75 -18.37 14.41
CA ALA A 142 -1.99 -19.57 13.63
C ALA A 142 -2.24 -19.26 12.15
N SER A 143 -2.87 -18.12 11.87
CA SER A 143 -3.08 -17.61 10.51
C SER A 143 -3.36 -16.11 10.52
N GLY A 144 -3.10 -15.43 9.42
CA GLY A 144 -3.45 -14.02 9.26
C GLY A 144 -2.79 -13.40 8.04
N GLU A 145 -3.19 -12.16 7.76
CA GLU A 145 -2.68 -11.39 6.64
C GLU A 145 -2.80 -9.88 6.89
N ALA A 146 -2.02 -9.11 6.13
CA ALA A 146 -2.18 -7.67 6.00
C ALA A 146 -2.45 -7.30 4.53
N SER A 147 -3.36 -6.35 4.32
CA SER A 147 -3.69 -5.83 3.00
C SER A 147 -3.45 -4.33 2.93
N ALA A 148 -2.67 -3.88 1.95
CA ALA A 148 -2.45 -2.46 1.72
C ALA A 148 -3.62 -1.83 0.96
N ALA A 149 -4.11 -0.69 1.46
CA ALA A 149 -5.07 0.13 0.74
C ALA A 149 -4.42 0.63 -0.56
N GLY A 150 -5.06 0.37 -1.70
CA GLY A 150 -4.52 0.75 -3.01
C GLY A 150 -3.65 -0.31 -3.70
N ALA A 151 -3.50 -1.52 -3.12
CA ALA A 151 -2.95 -2.69 -3.81
C ALA A 151 -3.84 -3.21 -4.98
N ALA A 152 -4.76 -2.38 -5.47
CA ALA A 152 -5.60 -2.71 -6.60
C ALA A 152 -4.72 -2.99 -7.83
N PRO A 153 -5.03 -4.03 -8.63
CA PRO A 153 -4.26 -4.36 -9.83
C PRO A 153 -4.34 -3.19 -10.80
N GLU A 154 -3.25 -2.43 -10.90
CA GLU A 154 -3.16 -1.10 -11.53
C GLU A 154 -4.04 -0.94 -12.78
N PRO A 155 -5.29 -0.44 -12.65
CA PRO A 155 -6.14 -0.24 -13.82
C PRO A 155 -5.67 1.00 -14.62
N ALA A 156 -4.84 1.85 -14.00
CA ALA A 156 -4.49 3.16 -14.54
C ALA A 156 -3.38 3.13 -15.60
N ILE A 157 -2.40 2.22 -15.52
CA ILE A 157 -1.32 2.18 -16.52
C ILE A 157 -1.84 1.74 -17.88
N TRP A 158 -2.70 0.72 -17.91
CA TRP A 158 -3.28 0.23 -19.15
C TRP A 158 -4.25 1.25 -19.75
N MET A 159 -5.09 1.88 -18.92
CA MET A 159 -5.98 2.95 -19.36
C MET A 159 -5.19 4.13 -19.93
N THR A 160 -4.10 4.57 -19.29
CA THR A 160 -3.26 5.67 -19.80
C THR A 160 -2.49 5.30 -21.05
N MET A 161 -1.99 4.06 -21.17
CA MET A 161 -1.43 3.55 -22.43
C MET A 161 -2.47 3.54 -23.56
N VAL A 162 -3.66 3.00 -23.32
CA VAL A 162 -4.74 2.94 -24.33
C VAL A 162 -5.16 4.35 -24.75
N LEU A 163 -5.30 5.28 -23.81
CA LEU A 163 -5.65 6.66 -24.09
C LEU A 163 -4.54 7.38 -24.87
N GLY A 164 -3.27 7.16 -24.49
CA GLY A 164 -2.10 7.70 -25.18
C GLY A 164 -1.97 7.20 -26.62
N PHE A 165 -2.06 5.90 -26.85
CA PHE A 165 -2.02 5.33 -28.20
C PHE A 165 -3.25 5.71 -29.03
N GLY A 166 -4.43 5.78 -28.41
CA GLY A 166 -5.67 6.21 -29.07
C GLY A 166 -5.59 7.65 -29.59
N LEU A 167 -5.12 8.58 -28.76
CA LEU A 167 -4.95 9.98 -29.15
C LEU A 167 -3.89 10.15 -30.25
N LEU A 168 -2.73 9.50 -30.12
CA LEU A 168 -1.66 9.57 -31.11
C LEU A 168 -2.11 8.99 -32.46
N GLY A 169 -2.79 7.83 -32.45
CA GLY A 169 -3.36 7.21 -33.64
C GLY A 169 -4.45 8.04 -34.30
N GLY A 170 -5.31 8.67 -33.49
CA GLY A 170 -6.35 9.60 -33.97
C GLY A 170 -5.77 10.82 -34.67
N ALA A 171 -4.74 11.45 -34.09
CA ALA A 171 -4.05 12.61 -34.66
C ALA A 171 -3.38 12.28 -36.01
N LEU A 172 -2.67 11.15 -36.09
CA LEU A 172 -2.04 10.70 -37.33
C LEU A 172 -3.06 10.41 -38.44
N ARG A 173 -4.20 9.81 -38.08
CA ARG A 173 -5.29 9.53 -39.04
C ARG A 173 -5.98 10.82 -39.52
N ALA A 174 -6.17 11.80 -38.64
CA ALA A 174 -6.73 13.10 -39.00
C ALA A 174 -5.80 13.89 -39.95
N ALA A 175 -4.49 13.92 -39.68
CA ALA A 175 -3.50 14.58 -40.51
C ALA A 175 -3.45 14.01 -41.95
N ARG A 176 -3.54 12.67 -42.08
CA ARG A 176 -3.60 12.02 -43.41
C ARG A 176 -4.82 12.43 -44.24
N ARG A 177 -5.97 12.65 -43.61
CA ARG A 177 -7.19 13.09 -44.31
C ARG A 177 -7.08 14.52 -44.83
N GLN A 178 -6.35 15.39 -44.13
CA GLN A 178 -6.15 16.77 -44.54
C GLN A 178 -5.10 16.89 -45.67
N GLY A 179 -4.06 16.03 -45.68
CA GLY A 179 -3.05 16.02 -46.74
C GLY A 179 -3.48 15.39 -48.07
N GLY A 180 -4.64 14.74 -48.13
CA GLY A 180 -5.16 14.08 -49.34
C GLY A 180 -6.00 14.97 -50.26
N ALA A 181 -6.28 16.22 -49.88
CA ALA A 181 -7.02 17.16 -50.71
C ALA A 181 -6.08 17.80 -51.77
N VAL A 182 -5.76 17.03 -52.81
CA VAL A 182 -5.09 17.58 -54.01
C VAL A 182 -6.14 18.38 -54.80
N PRO A 183 -5.98 19.70 -55.01
CA PRO A 183 -6.90 20.46 -55.84
C PRO A 183 -6.76 19.97 -57.29
N SER A 184 -7.85 19.44 -57.83
CA SER A 184 -7.97 19.16 -59.27
C SER A 184 -7.90 20.48 -60.01
N ALA A 185 -6.77 20.76 -60.65
CA ALA A 185 -6.65 21.86 -61.59
C ALA A 185 -7.52 21.57 -62.81
N ALA A 186 -8.45 22.48 -63.10
CA ALA A 186 -9.24 22.55 -64.33
C ALA A 186 -8.76 23.76 -65.14
#